data_AF-A0A973PQJ3-F1
#
_entry.id   AF-A0A973PQJ3-F1
#
_cell.length_a   1.000
_cell.length_b   1.000
_cell.length_c   1.000
_cell.angle_alpha   90.00
_cell.angle_beta   90.00
_cell.angle_gamma   90.00
#
_symmetry.space_group_name_H-M   'P 1'
#
loop_
_entity.id
_entity.type
_entity.pdbx_description
1 polymer ?
#
loop_
_entity_poly.entity_id
_entity_poly.type
_entity_poly.pdbx_seq_one_letter_code
_entity_poly.pdbx_strand_id
1 'polypeptide(L)' 'MNPLAFSTLGMPGAPAGEVIATAARYGCAAVELRCADGEIVAPGTSA' A
#
# COMPACT_ATOMS: atom_id res chain seq x y z
N MET A 1 -18.33 6.59 9.56
CA MET A 1 -17.09 7.20 9.02
C MET A 1 -16.52 6.21 8.03
N ASN A 2 -16.07 6.68 6.86
CA ASN A 2 -15.44 5.79 5.88
C ASN A 2 -13.98 5.52 6.28
N PRO A 3 -13.48 4.28 6.16
CA PRO A 3 -12.09 3.95 6.46
C PRO A 3 -11.12 4.70 5.53
N LEU A 4 -9.99 5.15 6.07
CA LEU A 4 -8.93 5.82 5.31
C LEU A 4 -7.97 4.81 4.68
N ALA A 5 -7.45 5.14 3.50
CA ALA A 5 -6.40 4.38 2.80
C ALA A 5 -5.10 5.19 2.69
N PHE A 6 -3.96 4.51 2.72
CA PHE A 6 -2.64 5.11 2.58
C PHE A 6 -2.12 4.93 1.14
N SER A 7 -1.73 6.02 0.48
CA SER A 7 -1.17 5.94 -0.88
C SER A 7 0.33 5.64 -0.86
N THR A 8 0.75 4.66 -1.65
CA THR A 8 2.18 4.35 -1.89
C THR A 8 2.96 5.53 -2.47
N LEU A 9 2.31 6.56 -3.01
CA LEU A 9 2.96 7.81 -3.42
C LEU A 9 3.75 8.50 -2.29
N GLY A 10 3.34 8.31 -1.03
CA GLY A 10 4.04 8.87 0.12
C GLY A 10 5.37 8.20 0.43
N MET A 11 5.67 7.05 -0.19
CA MET A 11 6.85 6.22 0.09
C MET A 11 7.42 5.57 -1.20
N PRO A 12 7.91 6.37 -2.16
CA PRO A 12 8.43 5.84 -3.43
C PRO A 12 9.61 4.89 -3.20
N GLY A 13 9.52 3.68 -3.76
CA GLY A 13 10.58 2.65 -3.64
C GLY A 13 10.58 1.87 -2.34
N ALA A 14 9.68 2.18 -1.38
CA ALA A 14 9.57 1.41 -0.16
C ALA A 14 9.00 0.01 -0.43
N PRO A 15 9.49 -1.04 0.25
CA PRO A 15 8.87 -2.37 0.20
C PRO A 15 7.44 -2.33 0.73
N ALA A 16 6.57 -3.18 0.18
CA ALA A 16 5.15 -3.24 0.57
C ALA A 16 4.95 -3.43 2.09
N GLY A 17 5.78 -4.26 2.74
CA GLY A 17 5.72 -4.46 4.20
C GLY A 17 5.94 -3.18 5.01
N GLU A 18 6.83 -2.29 4.56
CA GLU A 18 7.10 -1.02 5.23
C GLU A 18 5.95 -0.02 5.06
N VAL A 19 5.33 0.00 3.88
CA VAL A 19 4.13 0.81 3.61
C VAL A 19 2.96 0.35 4.47
N ILE A 20 2.75 -0.97 4.60
CA ILE A 20 1.70 -1.55 5.45
C ILE A 20 1.93 -1.19 6.92
N ALA A 21 3.17 -1.32 7.42
CA ALA A 21 3.49 -0.97 8.79
C ALA A 21 3.24 0.52 9.08
N THR A 22 3.58 1.39 8.13
CA THR A 22 3.32 2.83 8.22
C THR A 22 1.83 3.14 8.23
N ALA A 23 1.07 2.56 7.30
CA ALA A 23 -0.38 2.74 7.23
C ALA A 23 -1.07 2.33 8.53
N ALA A 24 -0.68 1.18 9.10
CA ALA A 24 -1.20 0.69 10.38
C ALA A 24 -0.86 1.65 11.54
N ARG A 25 0.37 2.18 11.59
CA ARG A 25 0.81 3.14 12.62
C ARG A 25 -0.05 4.41 12.66
N TYR A 26 -0.58 4.85 11.53
CA TYR A 26 -1.41 6.06 11.42
C TYR A 26 -2.92 5.78 11.35
N GLY A 27 -3.35 4.53 11.58
CA GLY A 27 -4.76 4.17 11.64
C GLY A 27 -5.46 4.06 10.29
N CYS A 28 -4.71 3.89 9.20
CA CYS A 28 -5.29 3.57 7.89
C CYS A 28 -5.71 2.09 7.84
N ALA A 29 -6.84 1.82 7.20
CA ALA A 29 -7.40 0.47 7.07
C ALA A 29 -7.00 -0.23 5.77
N ALA A 30 -6.38 0.50 4.83
CA ALA A 30 -6.00 -0.02 3.52
C ALA A 30 -4.75 0.68 2.98
N VAL A 31 -4.12 0.05 1.98
CA VAL A 31 -3.03 0.60 1.18
C VAL A 31 -3.45 0.63 -0.28
N GLU A 32 -3.21 1.76 -0.96
CA GLU A 32 -3.35 1.89 -2.40
C GLU A 32 -2.02 1.54 -3.08
N LEU A 33 -2.00 0.41 -3.79
CA LEU A 33 -0.86 -0.04 -4.57
C LEU A 33 -0.89 0.57 -5.97
N ARG A 34 0.27 1.00 -6.46
CA ARG A 34 0.46 1.46 -7.84
C ARG A 34 1.29 0.42 -8.57
N CYS A 35 0.82 0.04 -9.75
CA CYS A 35 1.58 -0.78 -10.69
C CYS A 35 2.25 0.16 -11.69
N ALA A 36 3.53 -0.03 -11.99
CA ALA A 36 4.13 0.54 -13.19
C ALA A 36 3.60 -0.16 -14.45
N ASP A 37 3.85 0.41 -15.62
CA ASP A 37 3.51 -0.23 -16.90
C ASP A 37 4.18 -1.61 -16.98
N GLY A 38 3.38 -2.67 -17.13
CA GLY A 38 3.84 -4.06 -17.19
C GLY A 38 3.94 -4.77 -15.84
N GLU A 39 3.71 -4.09 -14.71
CA GLU A 39 3.61 -4.74 -13.40
C GLU A 39 2.20 -5.27 -13.14
N ILE A 40 2.12 -6.50 -12.60
CA ILE A 40 0.86 -7.15 -12.26
C ILE A 40 0.78 -7.31 -10.74
N VAL A 41 -0.27 -6.74 -10.14
CA VAL A 41 -0.67 -7.04 -8.77
C VAL A 41 -1.91 -7.93 -8.83
N ALA A 42 -1.75 -9.17 -8.39
CA ALA A 42 -2.85 -10.14 -8.32
C ALA A 42 -3.41 -10.23 -6.90
N PRO A 43 -4.72 -10.44 -6.71
CA PRO A 43 -5.25 -10.82 -5.41
C PRO A 43 -4.54 -12.07 -4.87
N GLY A 44 -4.04 -12.00 -3.64
CA GLY A 44 -3.29 -13.10 -3.02
C GLY A 44 -1.78 -13.04 -3.21
N THR A 45 -1.23 -12.07 -3.94
CA THR A 45 0.21 -11.77 -3.91
C THR A 45 0.63 -11.41 -2.49
N SER A 46 1.53 -12.20 -1.90
CA SER A 46 2.11 -11.91 -0.59
C SER A 46 3.22 -10.87 -0.72
N ALA A 47 3.19 -9.88 0.18
CA ALA A 47 4.27 -8.90 0.37
C ALA A 47 5.52 -9.55 1.00
#